data_AF-A0A945MIS4-F1
#
_entry.id   AF-A0A945MIS4-F1
#
_cell.length_a   1.000
_cell.length_b   1.000
_cell.length_c   1.000
_cell.angle_alpha   90.00
_cell.angle_beta   90.00
_cell.angle_gamma   90.00
#
_symmetry.space_group_name_H-M   'P 1'
#
loop_
_entity.id
_entity.type
_entity.pdbx_description
1 polymer ?
#
loop_
_entity_poly.entity_id
_entity_poly.type
_entity_poly.pdbx_seq_one_letter_code
_entity_poly.pdbx_strand_id
1 'polypeptide(L)'
;MVNIASVSSLIGQGQTPAYTASKHAALGLARLIALDSAAEGLRCNCICSGITDTPMLRYQLNAISDPDGVLQKRLQRVPMEVAIQPEDLARGPALF
;
A
#
# COMPACT_ATOMS: atom_id res chain seq x y z
N MET A 1 8.01 14.41 4.85
CA MET A 1 7.25 13.27 5.41
C MET A 1 6.88 12.29 4.30
N VAL A 2 6.83 10.99 4.59
CA VAL A 2 6.35 9.96 3.65
C VAL A 2 5.38 9.03 4.38
N ASN A 3 4.15 8.94 3.88
CA ASN A 3 3.10 8.10 4.44
C ASN A 3 3.03 6.75 3.71
N ILE A 4 2.79 5.66 4.45
CA ILE A 4 2.61 4.32 3.90
C ILE A 4 1.12 4.01 3.76
N ALA A 5 0.63 4.00 2.51
CA ALA A 5 -0.75 3.72 2.16
C ALA A 5 -0.89 2.35 1.47
N SER A 6 -1.76 2.23 0.45
CA SER A 6 -2.04 0.98 -0.26
C SER A 6 -2.56 1.26 -1.65
N VAL A 7 -2.47 0.31 -2.58
CA VAL A 7 -3.25 0.34 -3.84
C VAL A 7 -4.75 0.55 -3.59
N SER A 8 -5.26 0.11 -2.43
CA SER A 8 -6.64 0.36 -2.00
C SER A 8 -6.93 1.82 -1.64
N SER A 9 -5.95 2.73 -1.75
CA SER A 9 -6.14 4.18 -1.74
C SER A 9 -6.59 4.74 -3.09
N LEU A 10 -6.39 3.98 -4.17
CA LEU A 10 -6.68 4.38 -5.55
C LEU A 10 -7.89 3.65 -6.11
N ILE A 11 -8.14 2.43 -5.61
CA ILE A 11 -9.22 1.56 -6.06
C ILE A 11 -9.96 0.95 -4.86
N GLY A 12 -11.21 0.53 -5.10
CA GLY A 12 -11.97 -0.23 -4.12
C GLY A 12 -11.50 -1.69 -4.04
N GLN A 13 -11.25 -2.18 -2.82
CA GLN A 13 -11.03 -3.59 -2.56
C GLN A 13 -12.22 -4.17 -1.79
N GLY A 14 -12.87 -5.18 -2.38
CA GLY A 14 -14.00 -5.89 -1.78
C GLY A 14 -13.61 -6.56 -0.47
N GLN A 15 -14.57 -6.67 0.45
CA GLN A 15 -14.42 -7.27 1.79
C GLN A 15 -13.47 -6.55 2.75
N THR A 16 -12.98 -5.34 2.41
CA THR A 16 -12.09 -4.57 3.28
C THR A 16 -12.54 -3.11 3.44
N PRO A 17 -13.81 -2.81 3.79
CA PRO A 17 -14.34 -1.44 3.74
C PRO A 17 -13.59 -0.45 4.65
N ALA A 18 -13.32 -0.82 5.91
CA ALA A 18 -12.58 0.04 6.84
C ALA A 18 -11.13 0.28 6.40
N TYR A 19 -10.46 -0.76 5.90
CA TYR A 19 -9.10 -0.65 5.37
C TYR A 19 -9.08 0.26 4.13
N THR A 20 -9.95 0.03 3.15
CA THR A 20 -10.06 0.85 1.94
C THR A 20 -10.34 2.31 2.28
N ALA A 21 -11.29 2.59 3.20
CA ALA A 21 -11.60 3.95 3.65
C ALA A 21 -10.40 4.63 4.31
N SER A 22 -9.75 3.96 5.28
CA SER A 22 -8.57 4.51 5.96
C SER A 22 -7.41 4.79 5.00
N LYS A 23 -7.21 3.94 3.98
CA LYS A 23 -6.15 4.12 2.99
C LYS A 23 -6.46 5.23 2.00
N HIS A 24 -7.72 5.46 1.61
CA HIS A 24 -8.11 6.68 0.89
C HIS A 24 -7.85 7.93 1.74
N ALA A 25 -8.20 7.89 3.04
CA ALA A 25 -7.95 9.01 3.95
C ALA A 25 -6.46 9.33 4.09
N ALA A 26 -5.59 8.31 4.20
CA ALA A 26 -4.14 8.52 4.27
C ALA A 26 -3.56 9.20 3.03
N LEU A 27 -4.06 8.85 1.83
CA LEU A 27 -3.65 9.51 0.58
C LEU A 27 -4.18 10.94 0.50
N GLY A 28 -5.44 11.17 0.89
CA GLY A 28 -6.03 12.50 0.96
C GLY A 28 -5.27 13.42 1.94
N LEU A 29 -4.94 12.90 3.12
CA LEU A 29 -4.18 13.63 4.14
C LEU A 29 -2.78 14.02 3.64
N ALA A 30 -2.08 13.13 2.95
CA ALA A 30 -0.76 13.45 2.38
C ALA A 30 -0.84 14.61 1.37
N ARG A 31 -1.88 14.62 0.52
CA ARG A 31 -2.12 15.70 -0.44
C ARG A 31 -2.44 17.02 0.26
N LEU A 32 -3.29 16.99 1.28
CA LEU A 32 -3.63 18.16 2.08
C LEU A 32 -2.38 18.79 2.70
N ILE A 33 -1.58 17.99 3.43
CA ILE A 33 -0.33 18.46 4.06
C ILE A 33 0.65 19.01 3.02
N ALA A 34 0.77 18.35 1.87
CA ALA A 34 1.66 18.82 0.81
C ALA A 34 1.26 20.20 0.27
N LEU A 35 -0.04 20.47 0.14
CA LEU A 35 -0.54 21.78 -0.31
C LEU A 35 -0.38 22.85 0.77
N ASP A 36 -0.75 22.53 2.01
CA ASP A 36 -0.75 23.49 3.11
C ASP A 36 0.67 23.95 3.48
N SER A 37 1.65 23.05 3.41
CA SER A 37 3.02 23.33 3.85
C SER A 37 4.00 23.62 2.70
N ALA A 38 3.51 23.74 1.46
CA ALA A 38 4.38 23.96 0.28
C ALA A 38 5.15 25.29 0.36
N ALA A 39 4.52 26.36 0.86
CA ALA A 39 5.14 27.68 0.99
C ALA A 39 6.30 27.70 2.00
N GLU A 40 6.30 26.76 2.95
CA GLU A 40 7.37 26.57 3.94
C GLU A 40 8.50 25.66 3.41
N GLY A 41 8.43 25.25 2.14
CA GLY A 41 9.39 24.33 1.53
C GLY A 41 9.26 22.89 2.02
N LEU A 42 8.18 22.54 2.71
CA LEU A 42 7.96 21.19 3.24
C LEU A 42 7.27 20.30 2.21
N ARG A 43 7.62 19.01 2.25
CA ARG A 43 7.10 17.99 1.33
C ARG A 43 6.43 16.85 2.09
N CYS A 44 5.27 16.43 1.60
CA CYS A 44 4.56 15.23 2.05
C CYS A 44 4.22 14.34 0.86
N ASN A 45 4.68 13.08 0.90
CA ASN A 45 4.41 12.10 -0.15
C ASN A 45 3.73 10.87 0.44
N CYS A 46 3.20 10.02 -0.43
CA CYS A 46 2.47 8.82 -0.05
C CYS A 46 2.86 7.65 -0.96
N ILE A 47 3.19 6.51 -0.37
CA ILE A 47 3.50 5.27 -1.10
C ILE A 47 2.30 4.34 -1.03
N CYS A 48 1.70 4.06 -2.19
CA CYS A 48 0.56 3.17 -2.32
C CYS A 48 1.04 1.76 -2.69
N SER A 49 1.35 0.94 -1.69
CA SER A 49 1.90 -0.40 -1.93
C SER A 49 0.86 -1.41 -2.44
N GLY A 50 1.30 -2.29 -3.34
CA GLY A 50 0.59 -3.50 -3.75
C GLY A 50 0.80 -4.66 -2.79
N ILE A 51 0.77 -5.89 -3.30
CA ILE A 51 1.01 -7.10 -2.51
C ILE A 51 2.49 -7.16 -2.12
N THR A 52 2.79 -6.94 -0.85
CA THR A 52 4.15 -6.98 -0.29
C THR A 52 4.33 -8.15 0.65
N ASP A 53 5.43 -8.88 0.49
CA ASP A 53 5.78 -9.98 1.38
C ASP A 53 6.20 -9.45 2.76
N THR A 54 5.23 -9.40 3.67
CA THR A 54 5.39 -8.85 5.02
C THR A 54 4.86 -9.85 6.05
N PRO A 55 5.29 -9.76 7.32
CA PRO A 55 4.70 -10.55 8.39
C PRO A 55 3.17 -10.44 8.48
N MET A 56 2.60 -9.27 8.17
CA MET A 56 1.15 -9.05 8.11
C MET A 56 0.49 -9.90 7.01
N LEU A 57 1.06 -9.92 5.80
CA LEU A 57 0.53 -10.74 4.70
C LEU A 57 0.63 -12.23 5.06
N ARG A 58 1.79 -12.69 5.56
CA ARG A 58 2.02 -14.08 5.97
C ARG A 58 1.04 -14.52 7.06
N TYR A 59 0.81 -13.67 8.06
CA TYR A 59 -0.18 -13.92 9.11
C TYR A 59 -1.60 -14.08 8.54
N GLN A 60 -2.01 -13.20 7.63
CA GLN A 60 -3.32 -13.30 6.98
C GLN A 60 -3.48 -14.56 6.13
N LEU A 61 -2.43 -14.96 5.40
CA LEU A 61 -2.45 -16.16 4.57
C LEU A 61 -2.51 -17.43 5.42
N ASN A 62 -1.75 -17.49 6.51
CA ASN A 62 -1.74 -18.62 7.44
C ASN A 62 -3.06 -18.84 8.19
N ALA A 63 -3.93 -17.83 8.23
CA ALA A 63 -5.27 -17.93 8.81
C ALA A 63 -6.31 -18.57 7.87
N ILE A 64 -5.91 -18.95 6.64
CA ILE A 64 -6.80 -19.48 5.60
C ILE A 64 -6.37 -20.90 5.25
N SER A 65 -7.33 -21.76 4.87
CA SER A 65 -7.08 -23.19 4.62
C SER A 65 -6.16 -23.51 3.44
N ASP A 66 -6.00 -22.59 2.49
CA ASP A 66 -5.14 -22.73 1.30
C ASP A 66 -4.32 -21.43 1.09
N PRO A 67 -3.25 -21.22 1.86
CA PRO A 67 -2.44 -20.00 1.81
C PRO A 67 -1.84 -19.76 0.42
N ASP A 68 -1.30 -20.81 -0.20
CA ASP A 68 -0.59 -20.73 -1.48
C ASP A 68 -1.55 -20.46 -2.64
N GLY A 69 -2.67 -21.18 -2.72
CA GLY A 69 -3.67 -20.94 -3.77
C GLY A 69 -4.32 -19.56 -3.65
N VAL A 70 -4.52 -19.05 -2.44
CA VAL A 70 -5.01 -17.68 -2.21
C VAL A 70 -3.97 -16.64 -2.63
N LEU A 71 -2.69 -16.82 -2.29
CA LEU A 71 -1.63 -15.91 -2.71
C LEU A 71 -1.51 -15.89 -4.24
N GLN A 72 -1.49 -17.05 -4.89
CA GLN A 72 -1.46 -17.14 -6.36
C GLN A 72 -2.62 -16.40 -7.02
N LYS A 73 -3.85 -16.59 -6.54
CA LYS A 73 -5.03 -15.84 -7.04
C LYS A 73 -4.91 -14.32 -6.85
N ARG A 74 -4.25 -13.86 -5.79
CA ARG A 74 -4.00 -12.43 -5.56
C ARG A 74 -2.93 -11.92 -6.53
N LEU A 75 -1.86 -12.68 -6.75
CA LEU A 75 -0.75 -12.32 -7.64
C LEU A 75 -1.14 -12.26 -9.11
N GLN A 76 -2.08 -13.10 -9.56
CA GLN A 76 -2.67 -13.02 -10.91
C GLN A 76 -3.33 -11.67 -11.24
N ARG A 77 -3.58 -10.82 -10.23
CA ARG A 77 -4.11 -9.45 -10.42
C ARG A 77 -3.00 -8.42 -10.60
N VAL A 78 -1.75 -8.82 -10.43
CA VAL A 78 -0.55 -7.99 -10.58
C VAL A 78 0.13 -8.40 -11.88
N PRO A 79 0.38 -7.49 -12.83
CA PRO A 79 0.98 -7.85 -14.12
C PRO A 79 2.33 -8.59 -14.04
N MET A 80 3.10 -8.34 -12.97
CA MET A 80 4.38 -9.03 -12.74
C MET A 80 4.22 -10.38 -12.05
N GLU A 81 3.04 -10.71 -11.55
CA GLU A 81 2.69 -11.96 -10.84
C GLU A 81 3.59 -12.30 -9.64
N VAL A 82 4.32 -11.32 -9.11
CA VAL A 82 5.21 -11.48 -7.95
C VAL A 82 4.85 -10.48 -6.86
N ALA A 83 4.97 -10.93 -5.61
CA ALA A 83 4.90 -10.04 -4.46
C ALA A 83 6.20 -9.23 -4.39
N ILE A 84 6.07 -7.92 -4.18
CA ILE A 84 7.25 -7.08 -3.96
C ILE A 84 7.80 -7.30 -2.56
N GLN A 85 9.10 -7.09 -2.39
CA GLN A 85 9.75 -7.18 -1.09
C GLN A 85 9.69 -5.83 -0.35
N PRO A 86 9.74 -5.81 0.99
CA PRO A 86 9.81 -4.57 1.76
C PRO A 86 10.95 -3.65 1.33
N GLU A 87 12.07 -4.22 0.89
CA GLU A 87 13.25 -3.49 0.42
C GLU A 87 12.98 -2.76 -0.90
N ASP A 88 12.10 -3.29 -1.76
CA ASP A 88 11.69 -2.62 -2.99
C ASP A 88 10.91 -1.33 -2.68
N LEU A 89 10.08 -1.37 -1.64
CA LEU A 89 9.36 -0.19 -1.16
C LEU A 89 10.27 0.85 -0.52
N ALA A 90 11.28 0.41 0.23
CA ALA A 90 12.22 1.30 0.92
C ALA A 90 13.09 2.13 -0.03
N ARG A 91 13.32 1.63 -1.26
CA ARG A 91 14.09 2.35 -2.29
C ARG A 91 13.31 3.50 -2.92
N GLY A 92 11.99 3.38 -3.03
CA GLY A 92 11.11 4.41 -3.63
C GLY A 92 11.25 5.81 -3.01
N PRO A 93 11.17 5.97 -1.68
CA PRO A 93 11.31 7.26 -1.00
C PRO A 93 12.61 8.01 -1.32
N ALA A 94 13.71 7.32 -1.63
CA ALA A 94 15.01 7.95 -1.89
C ALA A 94 15.02 8.83 -3.14
N LEU A 95 13.97 8.75 -3.97
CA LEU A 95 13.85 9.48 -5.23
C LEU A 95 13.12 10.84 -5.09
N PHE A 96 12.63 11.21 -3.90
CA PHE A 96 11.84 12.43 -3.71
C PHE A 96 12.16 13.20 -2.44
#